data_AF-A0A7Y4UBQ2-F1
#
_entry.id   AF-A0A7Y4UBQ2-F1
#
_cell.length_a   1.000
_cell.length_b   1.000
_cell.length_c   1.000
_cell.angle_alpha   90.00
_cell.angle_beta   90.00
_cell.angle_gamma   90.00
#
_symmetry.space_group_name_H-M   'P 1'
#
loop_
_entity.id
_entity.type
_entity.pdbx_description
1 polymer ?
#
loop_
_entity_poly.entity_id
_entity_poly.type
_entity_poly.pdbx_seq_one_letter_code
_entity_poly.pdbx_strand_id
1 'polypeptide(L)'
;GQFDDPYQLDEKGIFDLVNLNRNDLGGIPGARRPPGEDVFTGFNLFSIALEVPTSDIFPNGIPHNGILNPRSTDSLIRVHSQITRQQTQTVDSGNVITGLSGSGSYVQVGRNALPLFNAGLVGTQRHTRYLRSSVLRDVSNFGADILFPVLVRNADALGIYKALGVPAATVTTLKGPRLDIVRAINLGRPIPVADGFTGDVITLDAAINSSFPNGRRLGGGTAPNRNQVNVNSVLLSLIVAGNPAAGLAKGVEVNDKNYLNRFPFLAPAHQGLYQGHGGINVPTEPTPPPPAP
;
A
#
# COMPACT_ATOMS: atom_id res chain seq x y z
N GLY A 1 -6.92 -10.40 -14.98
CA GLY A 1 -6.73 -11.87 -15.05
C GLY A 1 -5.96 -12.34 -13.83
N GLN A 2 -5.62 -13.62 -13.74
CA GLN A 2 -4.79 -14.12 -12.64
C GLN A 2 -3.32 -13.76 -12.86
N PHE A 3 -2.68 -13.21 -11.83
CA PHE A 3 -1.24 -12.95 -11.77
C PHE A 3 -0.74 -13.32 -10.37
N ASP A 4 0.57 -13.52 -10.26
CA ASP A 4 1.24 -13.63 -8.96
C ASP A 4 1.06 -12.33 -8.14
N ASP A 5 0.98 -12.45 -6.83
CA ASP A 5 0.78 -11.29 -5.95
C ASP A 5 2.02 -10.37 -5.98
N PRO A 6 1.89 -9.09 -6.37
CA PRO A 6 3.01 -8.15 -6.35
C PRO A 6 3.22 -7.49 -4.97
N TYR A 7 2.42 -7.83 -3.97
CA TYR A 7 2.29 -7.09 -2.72
C TYR A 7 3.12 -7.71 -1.60
N GLN A 8 4.42 -7.40 -1.66
CA GLN A 8 5.43 -7.73 -0.67
C GLN A 8 5.05 -7.20 0.73
N LEU A 9 4.43 -8.07 1.54
CA LEU A 9 3.90 -7.70 2.84
C LEU A 9 4.15 -8.81 3.88
N ASP A 10 4.96 -8.48 4.87
CA ASP A 10 5.03 -9.22 6.13
C ASP A 10 3.84 -8.85 7.03
N GLU A 11 2.64 -9.33 6.70
CA GLU A 11 1.38 -8.91 7.33
C GLU A 11 1.43 -9.16 8.85
N LYS A 12 1.92 -10.34 9.24
CA LYS A 12 2.03 -10.75 10.65
C LYS A 12 2.87 -9.76 11.47
N GLY A 13 3.91 -9.18 10.88
CA GLY A 13 4.74 -8.18 11.56
C GLY A 13 4.15 -6.77 11.50
N ILE A 14 3.59 -6.37 10.37
CA ILE A 14 3.15 -4.98 10.17
C ILE A 14 1.88 -4.65 10.96
N PHE A 15 0.96 -5.61 11.11
CA PHE A 15 -0.31 -5.41 11.83
C PHE A 15 -0.23 -5.72 13.32
N ASP A 16 0.84 -6.38 13.77
CA ASP A 16 1.21 -6.49 15.16
C ASP A 16 2.65 -6.00 15.33
N LEU A 17 2.78 -4.73 15.71
CA LEU A 17 4.06 -4.03 15.74
C LEU A 17 5.11 -4.71 16.65
N VAL A 18 4.70 -5.56 17.60
CA VAL A 18 5.61 -6.38 18.44
C VAL A 18 6.17 -7.59 17.67
N ASN A 19 5.43 -8.06 16.67
CA ASN A 19 5.78 -9.20 15.81
C ASN A 19 6.55 -8.82 14.54
N LEU A 20 6.90 -7.53 14.35
CA LEU A 20 7.91 -7.18 13.35
C LEU A 20 9.19 -7.99 13.62
N ASN A 21 9.85 -8.39 12.54
CA ASN A 21 11.10 -9.12 12.62
C ASN A 21 12.12 -8.31 13.43
N ARG A 22 12.86 -8.96 14.33
CA ARG A 22 13.89 -8.34 15.16
C ARG A 22 14.87 -7.48 14.35
N ASN A 23 15.23 -7.91 13.13
CA ASN A 23 16.12 -7.12 12.26
C ASN A 23 15.49 -5.80 11.80
N ASP A 24 14.16 -5.76 11.66
CA ASP A 24 13.38 -4.58 11.26
C ASP A 24 13.11 -3.63 12.44
N LEU A 25 13.22 -4.13 13.66
CA LEU A 25 13.11 -3.39 14.91
C LEU A 25 14.46 -3.18 15.59
N GLY A 26 15.55 -3.03 14.82
CA GLY A 26 16.86 -2.66 15.37
C GLY A 26 17.39 -3.60 16.47
N GLY A 27 16.97 -4.86 16.50
CA GLY A 27 17.47 -5.84 17.46
C GLY A 27 16.64 -6.02 18.74
N ILE A 28 15.47 -5.39 18.90
CA ILE A 28 14.69 -5.43 20.16
C ILE A 28 14.49 -6.87 20.68
N PRO A 29 14.87 -7.17 21.94
CA PRO A 29 14.58 -8.46 22.57
C PRO A 29 13.08 -8.74 22.63
N GLY A 30 12.67 -9.96 22.28
CA GLY A 30 11.25 -10.38 22.24
C GLY A 30 10.55 -10.18 20.88
N ALA A 31 11.12 -9.39 19.97
CA ALA A 31 10.64 -9.29 18.59
C ALA A 31 10.76 -10.63 17.84
N ARG A 32 9.90 -10.84 16.84
CA ARG A 32 9.82 -12.08 16.06
C ARG A 32 11.17 -12.40 15.43
N ARG A 33 11.57 -13.68 15.43
CA ARG A 33 12.80 -14.11 14.77
C ARG A 33 12.64 -14.06 13.25
N PRO A 34 13.71 -13.75 12.49
CA PRO A 34 13.70 -13.87 11.04
C PRO A 34 13.46 -15.32 10.58
N PRO A 35 13.00 -15.53 9.32
CA PRO A 35 12.72 -14.50 8.32
C PRO A 35 11.35 -13.81 8.50
N GLY A 36 11.14 -12.70 7.80
CA GLY A 36 9.78 -12.21 7.55
C GLY A 36 9.05 -13.16 6.62
N GLU A 37 7.72 -13.20 6.71
CA GLU A 37 6.91 -14.13 5.91
C GLU A 37 5.91 -13.32 5.10
N ASP A 38 5.99 -13.46 3.78
CA ASP A 38 4.98 -12.93 2.89
C ASP A 38 3.78 -13.87 2.91
N VAL A 39 2.66 -13.37 3.42
CA VAL A 39 1.44 -14.16 3.59
C VAL A 39 0.73 -14.44 2.27
N PHE A 40 1.07 -13.69 1.21
CA PHE A 40 0.53 -13.86 -0.13
C PHE A 40 1.46 -14.66 -1.04
N THR A 41 2.61 -15.11 -0.54
CA THR A 41 3.53 -15.94 -1.32
C THR A 41 2.83 -17.20 -1.85
N GLY A 42 2.96 -17.42 -3.16
CA GLY A 42 2.38 -18.53 -3.89
C GLY A 42 0.89 -18.39 -4.17
N PHE A 43 0.27 -17.25 -3.89
CA PHE A 43 -1.12 -16.96 -4.26
C PHE A 43 -1.21 -16.26 -5.61
N ASN A 44 -2.23 -16.62 -6.37
CA ASN A 44 -2.64 -15.82 -7.51
C ASN A 44 -3.72 -14.83 -7.09
N LEU A 45 -3.58 -13.57 -7.46
CA LEU A 45 -4.62 -12.55 -7.30
C LEU A 45 -5.33 -12.27 -8.63
N PHE A 46 -6.58 -11.84 -8.52
CA PHE A 46 -7.28 -11.26 -9.66
C PHE A 46 -6.85 -9.81 -9.83
N SER A 47 -6.07 -9.55 -10.88
CA SER A 47 -5.56 -8.22 -11.18
C SER A 47 -6.34 -7.55 -12.30
N ILE A 48 -6.66 -6.28 -12.08
CA ILE A 48 -7.14 -5.35 -13.11
C ILE A 48 -6.02 -4.33 -13.33
N ALA A 49 -5.53 -4.24 -14.56
CA ALA A 49 -4.54 -3.25 -14.96
C ALA A 49 -5.11 -2.43 -16.13
N LEU A 50 -4.90 -1.12 -16.09
CA LEU A 50 -5.41 -0.19 -17.08
C LEU A 50 -4.26 0.65 -17.64
N GLU A 51 -4.21 0.78 -18.96
CA GLU A 51 -3.39 1.75 -19.66
C GLU A 51 -4.33 2.78 -20.29
N VAL A 52 -4.20 4.04 -19.88
CA VAL A 52 -5.02 5.15 -20.39
C VAL A 52 -4.13 6.06 -21.22
N PRO A 53 -4.47 6.35 -22.48
CA PRO A 53 -3.76 7.33 -23.28
C PRO A 53 -3.68 8.67 -22.56
N THR A 54 -2.50 9.28 -22.53
CA THR A 54 -2.32 10.60 -21.92
C THR A 54 -3.23 11.65 -22.56
N SER A 55 -3.54 11.54 -23.85
CA SER A 55 -4.46 12.42 -24.57
C SER A 55 -5.89 12.39 -24.02
N ASP A 56 -6.31 11.28 -23.40
CA ASP A 56 -7.66 11.16 -22.84
C ASP A 56 -7.77 11.87 -21.48
N ILE A 57 -6.64 12.02 -20.79
CA ILE A 57 -6.55 12.70 -19.49
C ILE A 57 -6.17 14.18 -19.67
N PHE A 58 -5.23 14.44 -20.59
CA PHE A 58 -4.69 15.76 -20.90
C PHE A 58 -4.78 16.01 -22.42
N PRO A 59 -5.96 16.38 -22.94
CA PRO A 59 -6.19 16.53 -24.38
C PRO A 59 -5.31 17.60 -25.04
N ASN A 60 -4.84 18.57 -24.27
CA ASN A 60 -3.95 19.65 -24.73
C ASN A 60 -2.46 19.37 -24.41
N GLY A 61 -2.11 18.15 -24.03
CA GLY A 61 -0.79 17.78 -23.53
C GLY A 61 -0.66 17.96 -22.01
N ILE A 62 0.30 17.23 -21.41
CA ILE A 62 0.56 17.27 -19.97
C ILE A 62 1.04 18.68 -19.59
N PRO A 63 0.42 19.36 -18.61
CA PRO A 63 0.93 20.63 -18.12
C PRO A 63 2.36 20.50 -17.57
N HIS A 64 3.21 21.50 -17.83
CA HIS A 64 4.62 21.52 -17.43
C HIS A 64 5.47 20.33 -17.93
N ASN A 65 5.00 19.56 -18.91
CA ASN A 65 5.60 18.35 -19.51
C ASN A 65 7.14 18.24 -19.40
N GLY A 66 7.62 17.48 -18.40
CA GLY A 66 9.05 17.23 -18.12
C GLY A 66 9.64 18.09 -16.99
N ILE A 67 8.93 19.11 -16.52
CA ILE A 67 9.38 20.09 -15.54
C ILE A 67 8.45 20.07 -14.33
N LEU A 68 9.03 19.78 -13.16
CA LEU A 68 8.31 19.87 -11.90
C LEU A 68 7.91 21.33 -11.59
N ASN A 69 6.60 21.60 -11.52
CA ASN A 69 6.09 22.84 -10.94
C ASN A 69 5.44 22.58 -9.57
N PRO A 70 6.14 22.81 -8.45
CA PRO A 70 5.63 22.48 -7.11
C PRO A 70 4.46 23.35 -6.67
N ARG A 71 4.17 24.45 -7.37
CA ARG A 71 3.07 25.38 -7.06
C ARG A 71 1.83 25.15 -7.91
N SER A 72 1.82 24.10 -8.73
CA SER A 72 0.69 23.76 -9.60
C SER A 72 -0.01 22.48 -9.15
N THR A 73 -1.25 22.30 -9.59
CA THR A 73 -2.01 21.06 -9.47
C THR A 73 -2.59 20.58 -10.81
N ASP A 74 -2.31 21.29 -11.91
CA ASP A 74 -2.90 21.05 -13.24
C ASP A 74 -2.40 19.75 -13.91
N SER A 75 -1.20 19.28 -13.58
CA SER A 75 -0.65 18.01 -14.04
C SER A 75 -0.98 16.82 -13.15
N LEU A 76 -1.77 17.02 -12.09
CA LEU A 76 -2.00 15.97 -11.09
C LEU A 76 -3.13 15.02 -11.49
N ILE A 77 -2.89 13.73 -11.32
CA ILE A 77 -3.89 12.66 -11.38
C ILE A 77 -4.04 12.11 -9.96
N ARG A 78 -5.28 11.90 -9.52
CA ARG A 78 -5.55 11.41 -8.17
C ARG A 78 -6.48 10.22 -8.22
N VAL A 79 -6.07 9.13 -7.60
CA VAL A 79 -6.68 7.81 -7.76
C VAL A 79 -7.02 7.23 -6.39
N HIS A 80 -8.21 6.68 -6.28
CA HIS A 80 -8.62 5.83 -5.18
C HIS A 80 -9.51 4.71 -5.70
N SER A 81 -9.59 3.62 -4.97
CA SER A 81 -10.52 2.52 -5.29
C SER A 81 -11.63 2.46 -4.26
N GLN A 82 -12.82 2.04 -4.71
CA GLN A 82 -13.94 1.72 -3.85
C GLN A 82 -14.56 0.41 -4.30
N ILE A 83 -15.08 -0.35 -3.33
CA ILE A 83 -15.80 -1.60 -3.55
C ILE A 83 -17.24 -1.33 -3.17
N THR A 84 -18.15 -1.57 -4.12
CA THR A 84 -19.59 -1.41 -3.92
C THR A 84 -20.32 -2.72 -4.17
N ARG A 85 -21.40 -2.95 -3.43
CA ARG A 85 -22.34 -4.05 -3.70
C ARG A 85 -23.78 -3.55 -3.58
N GLN A 86 -24.73 -4.28 -4.13
CA GLN A 86 -26.15 -3.97 -3.90
C GLN A 86 -26.48 -4.07 -2.40
N GLN A 87 -27.25 -3.11 -1.90
CA GLN A 87 -27.55 -2.93 -0.48
C GLN A 87 -28.15 -4.19 0.16
N THR A 88 -29.02 -4.87 -0.58
CA THR A 88 -29.66 -6.11 -0.15
C THR A 88 -29.13 -7.26 -0.99
N GLN A 89 -28.74 -8.35 -0.32
CA GLN A 89 -28.45 -9.63 -0.97
C GLN A 89 -29.37 -10.70 -0.39
N THR A 90 -30.01 -11.47 -1.27
CA THR A 90 -30.86 -12.61 -0.93
C THR A 90 -30.30 -13.87 -1.56
N VAL A 91 -30.41 -14.99 -0.86
CA VAL A 91 -30.07 -16.29 -1.44
C VAL A 91 -30.93 -16.53 -2.67
N ASP A 92 -30.30 -16.94 -3.76
CA ASP A 92 -30.97 -17.21 -5.03
C ASP A 92 -30.43 -18.54 -5.59
N SER A 93 -31.29 -19.56 -5.55
CA SER A 93 -30.97 -20.89 -6.09
C SER A 93 -30.87 -20.92 -7.62
N GLY A 94 -31.36 -19.89 -8.31
CA GLY A 94 -31.21 -19.71 -9.75
C GLY A 94 -29.85 -19.11 -10.16
N ASN A 95 -29.16 -18.40 -9.26
CA ASN A 95 -27.84 -17.85 -9.54
C ASN A 95 -26.74 -18.88 -9.22
N VAL A 96 -26.40 -19.70 -10.22
CA VAL A 96 -25.40 -20.78 -10.07
C VAL A 96 -23.96 -20.30 -9.90
N ILE A 97 -23.65 -19.01 -10.12
CA ILE A 97 -22.30 -18.48 -9.98
C ILE A 97 -22.02 -18.06 -8.54
N THR A 98 -22.90 -17.26 -7.94
CA THR A 98 -22.69 -16.69 -6.61
C THR A 98 -23.63 -17.24 -5.54
N GLY A 99 -24.74 -17.88 -5.93
CA GLY A 99 -25.83 -18.29 -5.03
C GLY A 99 -26.62 -17.11 -4.44
N LEU A 100 -26.41 -15.90 -4.96
CA LEU A 100 -26.98 -14.66 -4.41
C LEU A 100 -27.59 -13.79 -5.52
N SER A 101 -28.76 -13.23 -5.25
CA SER A 101 -29.34 -12.12 -6.01
C SER A 101 -29.25 -10.83 -5.19
N GLY A 102 -28.97 -9.72 -5.84
CA GLY A 102 -28.89 -8.42 -5.18
C GLY A 102 -29.99 -7.47 -5.63
N SER A 103 -30.40 -6.58 -4.73
CA SER A 103 -31.40 -5.54 -5.01
C SER A 103 -31.12 -4.24 -4.25
N GLY A 104 -31.77 -3.16 -4.69
CA GLY A 104 -31.55 -1.82 -4.16
C GLY A 104 -30.31 -1.13 -4.72
N SER A 105 -29.97 0.02 -4.13
CA SER A 105 -28.83 0.85 -4.55
C SER A 105 -27.49 0.17 -4.25
N TYR A 106 -26.47 0.51 -5.03
CA TYR A 106 -25.09 0.16 -4.69
C TYR A 106 -24.62 0.96 -3.48
N VAL A 107 -24.02 0.28 -2.51
CA VAL A 107 -23.44 0.86 -1.30
C VAL A 107 -21.98 0.48 -1.19
N GLN A 108 -21.15 1.42 -0.73
CA GLN A 108 -19.74 1.18 -0.51
C GLN A 108 -19.53 0.25 0.70
N VAL A 109 -18.73 -0.79 0.51
CA VAL A 109 -18.36 -1.78 1.52
C VAL A 109 -16.85 -1.91 1.72
N GLY A 110 -16.07 -1.27 0.86
CA GLY A 110 -14.62 -1.19 0.99
C GLY A 110 -14.06 -0.04 0.18
N ARG A 111 -12.82 0.31 0.48
CA ARG A 111 -12.01 1.27 -0.27
C ARG A 111 -10.55 1.08 0.12
N ASN A 112 -9.65 1.48 -0.76
CA ASN A 112 -8.23 1.61 -0.45
C ASN A 112 -7.53 2.47 -1.49
N ALA A 113 -6.52 3.24 -1.08
CA ALA A 113 -5.57 3.84 -2.00
C ALA A 113 -4.14 3.72 -1.44
N LEU A 114 -3.90 4.29 -0.26
CA LEU A 114 -2.61 4.27 0.42
C LEU A 114 -2.52 3.03 1.32
N PRO A 115 -1.45 2.23 1.20
CA PRO A 115 -1.19 1.17 2.18
C PRO A 115 -1.18 1.72 3.61
N LEU A 116 -1.64 0.90 4.56
CA LEU A 116 -1.68 1.23 5.98
C LEU A 116 -2.56 2.42 6.37
N PHE A 117 -3.39 2.99 5.48
CA PHE A 117 -4.28 4.08 5.88
C PHE A 117 -5.25 3.64 6.98
N ASN A 118 -5.93 2.51 6.77
CA ASN A 118 -6.88 1.93 7.74
C ASN A 118 -6.19 1.34 8.99
N ALA A 119 -4.93 0.91 8.88
CA ALA A 119 -4.25 0.14 9.93
C ALA A 119 -3.23 0.96 10.72
N GLY A 120 -2.37 1.71 10.03
CA GLY A 120 -1.30 2.51 10.61
C GLY A 120 -1.71 3.94 10.98
N LEU A 121 -2.64 4.55 10.24
CA LEU A 121 -3.15 5.89 10.54
C LEU A 121 -4.43 5.80 11.40
N VAL A 122 -5.50 5.26 10.83
CA VAL A 122 -6.86 5.21 11.43
C VAL A 122 -7.00 4.16 12.53
N GLY A 123 -6.39 3.00 12.33
CA GLY A 123 -6.50 1.85 13.23
C GLY A 123 -7.80 1.05 13.11
N THR A 124 -7.74 -0.17 13.63
CA THR A 124 -8.81 -1.18 13.51
C THR A 124 -10.13 -0.76 14.14
N GLN A 125 -10.09 0.04 15.21
CA GLN A 125 -11.29 0.53 15.91
C GLN A 125 -12.24 1.34 15.01
N ARG A 126 -11.69 2.06 14.02
CA ARG A 126 -12.46 2.90 13.10
C ARG A 126 -12.54 2.28 11.69
N HIS A 127 -12.08 1.04 11.53
CA HIS A 127 -11.99 0.35 10.25
C HIS A 127 -13.34 0.25 9.53
N THR A 128 -14.41 -0.13 10.23
CA THR A 128 -15.76 -0.20 9.64
C THR A 128 -16.23 1.16 9.13
N ARG A 129 -15.90 2.26 9.84
CA ARG A 129 -16.19 3.62 9.36
C ARG A 129 -15.38 3.93 8.11
N TYR A 130 -14.09 3.62 8.12
CA TYR A 130 -13.20 3.80 6.96
C TYR A 130 -13.75 3.09 5.72
N LEU A 131 -14.07 1.80 5.81
CA LEU A 131 -14.52 0.99 4.67
C LEU A 131 -15.82 1.49 4.03
N ARG A 132 -16.75 2.02 4.83
CA ARG A 132 -18.07 2.45 4.37
C ARG A 132 -18.20 3.94 4.05
N SER A 133 -17.19 4.75 4.35
CA SER A 133 -17.25 6.21 4.16
C SER A 133 -16.57 6.63 2.86
N SER A 134 -17.10 7.68 2.23
CA SER A 134 -16.50 8.23 1.02
C SER A 134 -15.15 8.90 1.33
N VAL A 135 -14.18 8.71 0.45
CA VAL A 135 -12.88 9.40 0.47
C VAL A 135 -13.03 10.92 0.51
N LEU A 136 -14.13 11.45 -0.04
CA LEU A 136 -14.41 12.88 -0.07
C LEU A 136 -14.67 13.46 1.33
N ARG A 137 -14.83 12.62 2.36
CA ARG A 137 -15.08 13.03 3.75
C ARG A 137 -13.90 12.69 4.68
N ASP A 138 -12.73 12.40 4.13
CA ASP A 138 -11.62 11.88 4.91
C ASP A 138 -11.00 12.89 5.87
N VAL A 139 -10.98 14.18 5.55
CA VAL A 139 -10.48 15.18 6.50
C VAL A 139 -11.41 15.25 7.71
N SER A 140 -12.72 15.32 7.47
CA SER A 140 -13.72 15.30 8.54
C SER A 140 -13.72 14.01 9.34
N ASN A 141 -13.57 12.86 8.68
CA ASN A 141 -13.66 11.55 9.34
C ASN A 141 -12.36 11.10 10.00
N PHE A 142 -11.21 11.39 9.39
CA PHE A 142 -9.92 10.78 9.71
C PHE A 142 -8.76 11.78 9.75
N GLY A 143 -8.99 13.08 9.54
CA GLY A 143 -7.91 14.08 9.57
C GLY A 143 -7.12 14.07 10.89
N ALA A 144 -7.81 13.90 12.02
CA ALA A 144 -7.16 13.71 13.32
C ALA A 144 -6.34 12.41 13.39
N ASP A 145 -6.81 11.33 12.78
CA ASP A 145 -6.10 10.05 12.75
C ASP A 145 -4.82 10.14 11.88
N ILE A 146 -4.83 10.93 10.80
CA ILE A 146 -3.62 11.22 10.01
C ILE A 146 -2.63 12.08 10.79
N LEU A 147 -3.13 13.11 11.50
CA LEU A 147 -2.28 13.99 12.31
C LEU A 147 -1.72 13.28 13.55
N PHE A 148 -2.42 12.28 14.07
CA PHE A 148 -2.01 11.52 15.25
C PHE A 148 -2.14 10.02 14.98
N PRO A 149 -1.25 9.44 14.14
CA PRO A 149 -1.37 8.06 13.70
C PRO A 149 -1.38 7.07 14.86
N VAL A 150 -2.31 6.10 14.80
CA VAL A 150 -2.42 5.06 15.82
C VAL A 150 -1.10 4.30 16.01
N LEU A 151 -0.34 4.12 14.93
CA LEU A 151 0.88 3.32 14.98
C LEU A 151 1.99 3.98 15.79
N VAL A 152 2.08 5.32 15.76
CA VAL A 152 3.02 6.05 16.63
C VAL A 152 2.67 5.83 18.09
N ARG A 153 1.39 5.94 18.43
CA ARG A 153 0.89 5.71 19.80
C ARG A 153 1.17 4.28 20.25
N ASN A 154 0.94 3.31 19.38
CA ASN A 154 1.19 1.90 19.69
C ASN A 154 2.69 1.63 19.88
N ALA A 155 3.57 2.18 19.04
CA ALA A 155 5.02 2.01 19.20
C ALA A 155 5.52 2.57 20.55
N ASP A 156 4.98 3.72 20.97
CA ASP A 156 5.30 4.31 22.28
C ASP A 156 4.75 3.44 23.44
N ALA A 157 3.48 3.06 23.38
CA ALA A 157 2.83 2.25 24.43
C ALA A 157 3.48 0.87 24.60
N LEU A 158 3.97 0.28 23.51
CA LEU A 158 4.69 -1.00 23.51
C LEU A 158 6.17 -0.84 23.90
N GLY A 159 6.64 0.38 24.16
CA GLY A 159 8.02 0.65 24.56
C GLY A 159 9.06 0.51 23.45
N ILE A 160 8.64 0.45 22.17
CA ILE A 160 9.56 0.26 21.03
C ILE A 160 10.55 1.42 20.94
N TYR A 161 10.10 2.67 21.06
CA TYR A 161 11.01 3.82 21.03
C TYR A 161 12.03 3.79 22.17
N LYS A 162 11.60 3.40 23.37
CA LYS A 162 12.48 3.26 24.53
C LYS A 162 13.51 2.17 24.31
N ALA A 163 13.10 1.01 23.80
CA ALA A 163 13.98 -0.11 23.52
C ALA A 163 15.01 0.21 22.42
N LEU A 164 14.65 1.04 21.44
CA LEU A 164 15.53 1.55 20.40
C LEU A 164 16.40 2.74 20.82
N GLY A 165 16.24 3.27 22.04
CA GLY A 165 16.96 4.44 22.50
C GLY A 165 16.63 5.73 21.72
N VAL A 166 15.43 5.80 21.11
CA VAL A 166 14.99 7.00 20.38
C VAL A 166 14.89 8.17 21.38
N PRO A 167 15.52 9.32 21.09
CA PRO A 167 15.49 10.46 22.01
C PRO A 167 14.06 10.90 22.33
N ALA A 168 13.80 11.23 23.61
CA ALA A 168 12.46 11.63 24.06
C ALA A 168 11.90 12.83 23.28
N ALA A 169 12.74 13.79 22.89
CA ALA A 169 12.34 14.91 22.05
C ALA A 169 11.85 14.47 20.65
N THR A 170 12.48 13.46 20.07
CA THR A 170 12.05 12.85 18.80
C THR A 170 10.71 12.16 18.96
N VAL A 171 10.53 11.37 20.03
CA VAL A 171 9.24 10.71 20.33
C VAL A 171 8.12 11.72 20.53
N THR A 172 8.38 12.82 21.25
CA THR A 172 7.42 13.92 21.42
C THR A 172 7.03 14.54 20.08
N THR A 173 7.99 14.73 19.18
CA THR A 173 7.73 15.24 17.82
C THR A 173 6.86 14.26 17.02
N LEU A 174 7.18 12.97 17.06
CA LEU A 174 6.42 11.92 16.36
C LEU A 174 4.98 11.80 16.86
N LYS A 175 4.75 12.02 18.17
CA LYS A 175 3.42 12.01 18.81
C LYS A 175 2.63 13.30 18.59
N GLY A 176 3.27 14.37 18.12
CA GLY A 176 2.60 15.62 17.76
C GLY A 176 1.87 15.54 16.41
N PRO A 177 1.24 16.64 15.97
CA PRO A 177 0.56 16.70 14.68
C PRO A 177 1.49 16.41 13.49
N ARG A 178 1.16 15.39 12.69
CA ARG A 178 1.96 14.88 11.57
C ARG A 178 1.61 15.48 10.21
N LEU A 179 1.83 16.79 10.06
CA LEU A 179 1.64 17.49 8.78
C LEU A 179 2.61 17.04 7.68
N ASP A 180 3.73 16.44 8.06
CA ASP A 180 4.68 15.79 7.14
C ASP A 180 4.03 14.63 6.38
N ILE A 181 3.13 13.87 7.01
CA ILE A 181 2.35 12.80 6.35
C ILE A 181 1.41 13.41 5.30
N VAL A 182 0.67 14.46 5.67
CA VAL A 182 -0.22 15.16 4.73
C VAL A 182 0.56 15.73 3.54
N ARG A 183 1.72 16.33 3.81
CA ARG A 183 2.61 16.83 2.76
C ARG A 183 3.10 15.71 1.84
N ALA A 184 3.44 14.54 2.38
CA ALA A 184 3.88 13.38 1.59
C ALA A 184 2.76 12.86 0.67
N ILE A 185 1.55 12.66 1.20
CA ILE A 185 0.38 12.18 0.44
C ILE A 185 0.02 13.13 -0.72
N ASN A 186 0.17 14.44 -0.50
CA ASN A 186 -0.11 15.47 -1.49
C ASN A 186 1.11 15.83 -2.35
N LEU A 187 2.22 15.07 -2.29
CA LEU A 187 3.48 15.33 -3.01
C LEU A 187 4.05 16.75 -2.79
N GLY A 188 3.72 17.38 -1.66
CA GLY A 188 4.07 18.77 -1.36
C GLY A 188 3.42 19.81 -2.28
N ARG A 189 2.36 19.44 -3.01
CA ARG A 189 1.59 20.32 -3.89
C ARG A 189 0.61 21.18 -3.09
N PRO A 190 0.13 22.32 -3.61
CA PRO A 190 -0.79 23.22 -2.90
C PRO A 190 -2.23 22.68 -2.90
N ILE A 191 -2.41 21.44 -2.45
CA ILE A 191 -3.71 20.79 -2.32
C ILE A 191 -4.30 21.18 -0.95
N PRO A 192 -5.56 21.68 -0.90
CA PRO A 192 -6.21 22.00 0.36
C PRO A 192 -6.31 20.79 1.29
N VAL A 193 -6.08 21.01 2.60
CA VAL A 193 -6.38 20.03 3.64
C VAL A 193 -7.86 20.15 4.02
N ALA A 194 -8.72 19.70 3.12
CA ALA A 194 -10.17 19.74 3.28
C ALA A 194 -10.83 18.52 2.62
N ASP A 195 -12.07 18.25 3.03
CA ASP A 195 -12.95 17.27 2.38
C ASP A 195 -13.01 17.49 0.87
N GLY A 196 -12.97 16.41 0.10
CA GLY A 196 -12.89 16.43 -1.36
C GLY A 196 -11.47 16.66 -1.91
N PHE A 197 -10.52 17.09 -1.07
CA PHE A 197 -9.15 17.41 -1.50
C PHE A 197 -8.08 16.57 -0.83
N THR A 198 -8.15 16.24 0.46
CA THR A 198 -7.11 15.41 1.11
C THR A 198 -7.75 14.17 1.74
N GLY A 199 -7.08 13.01 1.65
CA GLY A 199 -7.61 11.75 2.16
C GLY A 199 -6.79 10.55 1.73
N ASP A 200 -7.42 9.38 1.75
CA ASP A 200 -6.87 8.14 1.23
C ASP A 200 -6.90 8.12 -0.31
N VAL A 201 -5.96 8.84 -0.91
CA VAL A 201 -5.82 8.98 -2.36
C VAL A 201 -4.35 8.89 -2.76
N ILE A 202 -4.06 8.18 -3.85
CA ILE A 202 -2.76 8.22 -4.50
C ILE A 202 -2.72 9.49 -5.34
N THR A 203 -1.75 10.36 -5.08
CA THR A 203 -1.48 11.54 -5.91
C THR A 203 -0.31 11.23 -6.85
N LEU A 204 -0.51 11.50 -8.14
CA LEU A 204 0.49 11.40 -9.18
C LEU A 204 0.61 12.75 -9.88
N ASP A 205 1.82 13.09 -10.31
CA ASP A 205 2.15 14.25 -11.12
C ASP A 205 2.65 13.75 -12.47
N ALA A 206 1.82 13.90 -13.49
CA ALA A 206 2.11 13.41 -14.83
C ALA A 206 3.21 14.23 -15.52
N ALA A 207 3.54 15.43 -15.02
CA ALA A 207 4.58 16.28 -15.60
C ALA A 207 5.99 15.69 -15.45
N ILE A 208 6.19 14.77 -14.52
CA ILE A 208 7.50 14.15 -14.26
C ILE A 208 7.40 12.62 -14.30
N ASN A 209 8.53 11.96 -14.54
CA ASN A 209 8.60 10.50 -14.55
C ASN A 209 8.08 9.91 -13.23
N SER A 210 7.34 8.80 -13.34
CA SER A 210 6.91 8.07 -12.16
C SER A 210 8.10 7.43 -11.44
N SER A 211 8.21 7.77 -10.16
CA SER A 211 9.13 7.23 -9.17
C SER A 211 8.63 7.62 -7.79
N PHE A 212 8.79 6.76 -6.79
CA PHE A 212 8.38 7.10 -5.42
C PHE A 212 8.94 8.47 -4.98
N PRO A 213 8.12 9.37 -4.39
CA PRO A 213 6.71 9.20 -4.00
C PRO A 213 5.68 9.46 -5.12
N ASN A 214 6.09 9.93 -6.30
CA ASN A 214 5.23 10.15 -7.46
C ASN A 214 4.83 8.83 -8.15
N GLY A 215 3.98 8.06 -7.47
CA GLY A 215 3.69 6.67 -7.82
C GLY A 215 4.86 5.74 -7.52
N ARG A 216 4.83 4.54 -8.07
CA ARG A 216 6.01 3.66 -8.10
C ARG A 216 5.99 2.83 -9.37
N ARG A 217 7.16 2.40 -9.81
CA ARG A 217 7.26 1.32 -10.79
C ARG A 217 7.10 -0.02 -10.09
N LEU A 218 6.20 -0.86 -10.60
CA LEU A 218 6.19 -2.29 -10.30
C LEU A 218 7.40 -2.92 -10.98
N GLY A 219 8.15 -3.74 -10.25
CA GLY A 219 9.51 -4.08 -10.68
C GLY A 219 10.46 -2.88 -10.67
N GLY A 220 11.56 -2.97 -11.41
CA GLY A 220 12.53 -1.87 -11.55
C GLY A 220 13.40 -1.61 -10.32
N GLY A 221 13.39 -2.53 -9.34
CA GLY A 221 14.35 -2.54 -8.23
C GLY A 221 15.71 -3.10 -8.66
N THR A 222 16.54 -3.42 -7.67
CA THR A 222 17.91 -3.94 -7.88
C THR A 222 17.95 -5.36 -8.45
N ALA A 223 16.81 -6.06 -8.52
CA ALA A 223 16.67 -7.37 -9.13
C ALA A 223 15.29 -7.49 -9.82
N PRO A 224 15.12 -8.43 -10.79
CA PRO A 224 13.89 -8.52 -11.58
C PRO A 224 12.61 -8.85 -10.79
N ASN A 225 12.74 -9.42 -9.59
CA ASN A 225 11.64 -9.67 -8.65
C ASN A 225 11.53 -8.61 -7.55
N ARG A 226 12.09 -7.41 -7.75
CA ARG A 226 12.02 -6.33 -6.76
C ARG A 226 11.30 -5.13 -7.34
N ASN A 227 10.36 -4.62 -6.58
CA ASN A 227 9.77 -3.31 -6.84
C ASN A 227 10.83 -2.20 -6.69
N GLN A 228 10.58 -1.04 -7.31
CA GLN A 228 11.44 0.13 -7.15
C GLN A 228 11.62 0.49 -5.66
N VAL A 229 10.52 0.42 -4.90
CA VAL A 229 10.49 0.52 -3.44
C VAL A 229 9.41 -0.41 -2.88
N ASN A 230 9.64 -0.92 -1.67
CA ASN A 230 8.58 -1.50 -0.85
C ASN A 230 7.79 -0.36 -0.18
N VAL A 231 6.55 -0.14 -0.64
CA VAL A 231 5.71 0.97 -0.15
C VAL A 231 5.30 0.80 1.30
N ASN A 232 5.21 -0.44 1.80
CA ASN A 232 4.90 -0.71 3.20
C ASN A 232 6.04 -0.24 4.11
N SER A 233 7.27 -0.63 3.78
CA SER A 233 8.48 -0.22 4.51
C SER A 233 8.62 1.30 4.53
N VAL A 234 8.38 1.95 3.38
CA VAL A 234 8.48 3.41 3.27
C VAL A 234 7.40 4.12 4.09
N LEU A 235 6.14 3.69 4.00
CA LEU A 235 5.05 4.31 4.74
C LEU A 235 5.16 4.05 6.25
N LEU A 236 5.56 2.83 6.65
CA LEU A 236 5.85 2.52 8.04
C LEU A 236 6.99 3.40 8.60
N SER A 237 8.06 3.55 7.82
CA SER A 237 9.20 4.41 8.16
C SER A 237 8.78 5.87 8.30
N LEU A 238 7.95 6.37 7.38
CA LEU A 238 7.39 7.72 7.50
C LEU A 238 6.53 7.85 8.77
N ILE A 239 5.62 6.92 9.02
CA ILE A 239 4.69 7.00 10.15
C ILE A 239 5.44 6.91 11.48
N VAL A 240 6.27 5.88 11.68
CA VAL A 240 6.88 5.56 12.97
C VAL A 240 8.20 6.31 13.21
N ALA A 241 8.98 6.61 12.16
CA ALA A 241 10.28 7.28 12.31
C ALA A 241 10.28 8.73 11.80
N GLY A 242 9.20 9.22 11.18
CA GLY A 242 9.18 10.56 10.57
C GLY A 242 10.09 10.70 9.35
N ASN A 243 10.62 9.58 8.85
CA ASN A 243 11.56 9.55 7.75
C ASN A 243 11.25 8.34 6.85
N PRO A 244 10.75 8.53 5.62
CA PRO A 244 10.45 7.44 4.70
C PRO A 244 11.67 6.57 4.34
N ALA A 245 12.89 7.09 4.51
CA ALA A 245 14.13 6.38 4.24
C ALA A 245 14.72 5.64 5.47
N ALA A 246 14.02 5.62 6.61
CA ALA A 246 14.52 4.94 7.81
C ALA A 246 14.67 3.42 7.64
N GLY A 247 13.98 2.83 6.68
CA GLY A 247 14.17 1.44 6.29
C GLY A 247 13.63 0.42 7.29
N LEU A 248 12.51 0.75 7.94
CA LEU A 248 11.75 -0.17 8.81
C LEU A 248 10.97 -1.20 7.99
N ALA A 249 10.66 -2.35 8.60
CA ALA A 249 9.90 -3.47 8.01
C ALA A 249 10.42 -3.92 6.63
N LYS A 250 11.69 -4.29 6.55
CA LYS A 250 12.32 -4.91 5.37
C LYS A 250 12.22 -6.44 5.37
N GLY A 251 11.30 -7.01 6.15
CA GLY A 251 11.13 -8.46 6.30
C GLY A 251 10.95 -9.19 4.97
N VAL A 252 10.23 -8.59 4.01
CA VAL A 252 9.97 -9.13 2.67
C VAL A 252 10.23 -8.03 1.64
N GLU A 253 11.28 -8.18 0.84
CA GLU A 253 11.73 -7.16 -0.14
C GLU A 253 11.85 -7.70 -1.58
N VAL A 254 11.40 -8.93 -1.78
CA VAL A 254 11.45 -9.65 -3.06
C VAL A 254 10.12 -10.31 -3.29
N ASN A 255 9.75 -10.39 -4.56
CA ASN A 255 8.57 -11.09 -5.06
C ASN A 255 8.95 -12.55 -5.35
N ASP A 256 7.97 -13.44 -5.31
CA ASP A 256 8.17 -14.86 -5.58
C ASP A 256 8.70 -15.10 -7.00
N LYS A 257 8.22 -14.28 -7.93
CA LYS A 257 8.56 -14.32 -9.35
C LYS A 257 9.07 -13.00 -9.87
N ASN A 258 9.84 -13.10 -10.94
CA ASN A 258 10.29 -11.93 -11.69
C ASN A 258 9.10 -11.21 -12.32
N TYR A 259 9.08 -9.89 -12.18
CA TYR A 259 8.12 -9.02 -12.84
C TYR A 259 8.33 -9.03 -14.36
N LEU A 260 7.24 -8.81 -15.11
CA LEU A 260 7.34 -8.61 -16.56
C LEU A 260 7.99 -7.27 -16.87
N ASN A 261 8.80 -7.21 -17.93
CA ASN A 261 9.40 -5.98 -18.44
C ASN A 261 8.44 -5.14 -19.32
N ARG A 262 7.17 -5.54 -19.39
CA ARG A 262 6.12 -4.90 -20.18
C ARG A 262 4.81 -4.93 -19.39
N PHE A 263 3.89 -4.04 -19.74
CA PHE A 263 2.56 -3.99 -19.15
C PHE A 263 1.88 -5.39 -19.16
N PRO A 264 1.23 -5.81 -18.07
CA PRO A 264 0.90 -5.05 -16.85
C PRO A 264 2.01 -5.01 -15.79
N PHE A 265 3.23 -5.44 -16.12
CA PHE A 265 4.41 -5.50 -15.23
C PHE A 265 4.30 -6.47 -14.05
N LEU A 266 3.14 -7.09 -13.82
CA LEU A 266 2.92 -8.13 -12.82
C LEU A 266 3.60 -9.44 -13.23
N ALA A 267 4.04 -10.21 -12.25
CA ALA A 267 4.66 -11.51 -12.51
C ALA A 267 3.61 -12.56 -12.93
N PRO A 268 3.95 -13.52 -13.81
CA PRO A 268 2.98 -14.52 -14.29
C PRO A 268 2.42 -15.39 -13.15
N ALA A 269 1.14 -15.74 -13.25
CA ALA A 269 0.45 -16.59 -12.28
C ALA A 269 1.20 -17.89 -11.95
N HIS A 270 1.11 -18.34 -10.70
CA HIS A 270 1.44 -19.68 -10.25
C HIS A 270 0.56 -20.72 -10.94
N GLN A 271 1.20 -21.75 -11.50
CA GLN A 271 0.49 -22.93 -12.00
C GLN A 271 0.18 -23.88 -10.85
N GLY A 272 -1.05 -24.38 -10.77
CA GLY A 272 -1.54 -25.07 -9.58
C GLY A 272 -0.98 -26.48 -9.30
N LEU A 273 -0.14 -27.05 -10.18
CA LEU A 273 0.37 -28.43 -10.02
C LEU A 273 1.76 -28.48 -9.37
N TYR A 274 2.68 -27.59 -9.76
CA TYR A 274 4.06 -27.54 -9.23
C TYR A 274 4.50 -26.16 -8.75
N GLN A 275 3.60 -25.17 -8.72
CA GLN A 275 3.86 -23.84 -8.15
C GLN A 275 2.72 -23.47 -7.19
N GLY A 276 2.99 -22.62 -6.20
CA GLY A 276 1.98 -22.16 -5.25
C GLY A 276 2.16 -22.74 -3.84
N HIS A 277 1.21 -22.39 -2.95
CA HIS A 277 1.23 -22.42 -1.47
C HIS A 277 2.34 -23.20 -0.72
N GLY A 278 2.98 -22.50 0.24
CA GLY A 278 3.72 -23.09 1.37
C GLY A 278 5.25 -22.83 1.42
N GLY A 279 5.78 -21.89 0.65
CA GLY A 279 7.23 -21.67 0.50
C GLY A 279 7.83 -20.52 1.32
N ILE A 280 9.14 -20.61 1.59
CA ILE A 280 9.99 -19.51 2.08
C ILE A 280 10.69 -18.93 0.85
N ASN A 281 10.73 -17.61 0.69
CA ASN A 281 11.29 -16.92 -0.47
C ASN A 281 12.80 -17.22 -0.65
N VAL A 282 13.12 -18.27 -1.40
CA VAL A 282 14.45 -18.69 -1.84
C VAL A 282 14.44 -18.66 -3.38
N PRO A 283 15.50 -18.14 -4.06
CA PRO A 283 15.33 -17.51 -5.37
C PRO A 283 14.89 -18.47 -6.49
N THR A 284 13.81 -18.05 -7.15
CA THR A 284 13.40 -18.29 -8.54
C THR A 284 13.77 -19.65 -9.15
N GLU A 285 12.81 -20.57 -9.13
CA GLU A 285 12.76 -21.60 -10.16
C GLU A 285 12.48 -20.93 -11.53
N PRO A 286 13.33 -21.14 -12.55
CA PRO A 286 13.02 -20.76 -13.92
C PRO A 286 11.73 -21.46 -14.35
N THR A 287 10.75 -20.71 -14.86
CA THR A 287 9.64 -21.34 -15.61
C THR A 287 10.01 -21.31 -17.09
N PRO A 288 10.02 -22.46 -17.81
CA PRO A 288 9.60 -23.79 -17.37
C PRO A 288 10.74 -24.61 -16.71
N PRO A 289 10.39 -25.56 -15.81
CA PRO A 289 11.35 -26.51 -15.25
C PRO A 289 11.98 -27.37 -16.37
N PRO A 290 13.23 -27.86 -16.20
CA PRO A 290 13.82 -28.81 -17.13
C PRO A 290 12.93 -30.06 -17.23
N PRO A 291 12.73 -30.64 -18.43
CA PRO A 291 12.11 -31.96 -18.54
C PRO A 291 12.89 -32.97 -17.70
N ALA A 292 12.18 -33.87 -17.03
CA ALA A 292 12.79 -34.92 -16.21
C ALA A 292 13.69 -35.84 -17.06
N PRO A 293 14.77 -36.41 -16.49
CA PRO A 293 15.59 -37.42 -17.16
C PRO A 293 14.81 -38.71 -17.46
#